data_AF-A0A1B6ICE7-F1
#
_entry.id   AF-A0A1B6ICE7-F1
#
_cell.length_a   1.000
_cell.length_b   1.000
_cell.length_c   1.000
_cell.angle_alpha   90.00
_cell.angle_beta   90.00
_cell.angle_gamma   90.00
#
_symmetry.space_group_name_H-M   'P 1'
#
loop_
_entity.id
_entity.type
_entity.pdbx_description
1 polymer ?
#
loop_
_entity_poly.entity_id
_entity_poly.type
_entity_poly.pdbx_seq_one_letter_code
_entity_poly.pdbx_strand_id
1 'polypeptide(L)'
;FGMEGIGVILPIENAMKNPKRFLGFTGILNCAMVIVVSLSLTMGVFGYVKYGDKVQGSITLNLPDTILAQTVKVLVALAILCTYGLQNIAAAQIIWKVLQPKIPKEKEDFVYYTMRVLIVLGHVISAAVIPQLAPVISLVGALGLPLLGLAMPALLETLTFWEDGLGLWRWRLWKNILLGLAALVALVSGTWVSCLEITEAYS
;
A
#
# COMPACT_ATOMS: atom_id res chain seq x y z
N PHE A 1 0.24 4.62 4.32
CA PHE A 1 -0.14 3.35 3.67
C PHE A 1 -1.59 3.34 3.12
N GLY A 2 -2.60 3.92 3.77
CA GLY A 2 -4.01 3.84 3.31
C GLY A 2 -4.33 4.45 1.93
N MET A 3 -3.36 5.09 1.27
CA MET A 3 -3.47 5.70 -0.06
C MET A 3 -2.40 5.17 -1.03
N GLU A 4 -1.90 3.95 -0.81
CA GLU A 4 -0.84 3.36 -1.62
C GLU A 4 -1.44 2.39 -2.65
N GLY A 5 -1.40 2.78 -3.93
CA GLY A 5 -1.96 2.00 -5.04
C GLY A 5 -1.07 1.92 -6.27
N ILE A 6 0.17 2.43 -6.20
CA ILE A 6 1.04 2.62 -7.37
C ILE A 6 1.27 1.31 -8.13
N GLY A 7 1.45 0.19 -7.42
CA GLY A 7 1.65 -1.12 -8.03
C GLY A 7 0.42 -1.69 -8.76
N VAL A 8 -0.79 -1.20 -8.45
CA VAL A 8 -2.04 -1.67 -9.07
C VAL A 8 -2.62 -0.67 -10.08
N ILE A 9 -2.10 0.55 -10.14
CA ILE A 9 -2.55 1.58 -11.08
C ILE A 9 -2.42 1.11 -12.53
N LEU A 10 -1.27 0.57 -12.95
CA LEU A 10 -1.05 0.17 -14.33
C LEU A 10 -1.95 -0.99 -14.79
N PRO A 11 -2.11 -2.09 -14.02
CA PRO A 11 -3.10 -3.11 -14.35
C PRO A 11 -4.54 -2.58 -14.44
N ILE A 12 -4.93 -1.68 -13.52
CA ILE A 12 -6.28 -1.08 -13.52
C ILE A 12 -6.47 -0.20 -14.76
N GLU A 13 -5.52 0.67 -15.06
CA GLU A 13 -5.54 1.53 -16.25
C GLU A 13 -5.66 0.69 -17.53
N ASN A 14 -4.89 -0.40 -17.64
CA ASN A 14 -4.94 -1.33 -18.77
C ASN A 14 -6.28 -2.07 -18.90
N ALA A 15 -7.01 -2.27 -17.80
CA ALA A 15 -8.32 -2.93 -17.79
C ALA A 15 -9.49 -1.97 -18.09
N MET A 16 -9.25 -0.65 -18.17
CA MET A 16 -10.31 0.33 -18.39
C MET A 16 -10.70 0.46 -19.87
N LYS A 17 -12.01 0.62 -20.12
CA LYS A 17 -12.53 0.92 -21.47
C LYS A 17 -11.93 2.18 -22.09
N ASN A 18 -11.58 3.18 -21.27
CA ASN A 18 -10.97 4.45 -21.71
C ASN A 18 -9.79 4.84 -20.80
N PRO A 19 -8.57 4.30 -21.04
CA PRO A 19 -7.40 4.53 -20.19
C PRO A 19 -7.01 6.01 -20.08
N LYS A 20 -7.16 6.79 -21.17
CA LYS A 20 -6.81 8.22 -21.22
C LYS A 20 -7.56 9.11 -20.21
N ARG A 21 -8.69 8.65 -19.65
CA ARG A 21 -9.46 9.39 -18.62
C ARG A 21 -9.01 9.07 -17.19
N PHE A 22 -8.02 8.20 -16.99
CA PHE A 22 -7.57 7.79 -15.68
C PHE A 22 -6.87 8.93 -14.91
N LEU A 23 -5.93 9.62 -15.56
CA LEU A 23 -5.05 10.65 -14.96
C LEU A 23 -5.50 12.11 -15.17
N GLY A 24 -6.68 12.37 -15.75
CA GLY A 24 -7.17 13.74 -15.97
C GLY A 24 -7.41 14.52 -14.66
N PHE A 25 -7.63 15.84 -14.73
CA PHE A 25 -7.92 16.69 -13.55
C PHE A 25 -9.18 16.24 -12.79
N THR A 26 -10.23 15.85 -13.52
CA THR A 26 -11.41 15.13 -13.02
C THR A 26 -11.35 13.63 -13.36
N GLY A 27 -10.13 13.12 -13.50
CA GLY A 27 -9.87 11.73 -13.80
C GLY A 27 -10.32 10.81 -12.68
N ILE A 28 -10.58 9.55 -13.03
CA ILE A 28 -11.11 8.55 -12.11
C ILE A 28 -10.20 8.39 -10.88
N LEU A 29 -8.88 8.50 -11.06
CA LEU A 29 -7.92 8.44 -9.96
C LEU A 29 -8.13 9.59 -8.95
N ASN A 30 -8.19 10.84 -9.41
CA ASN A 30 -8.32 11.99 -8.52
C ASN A 30 -9.66 11.97 -7.76
N CYS A 31 -10.76 11.67 -8.46
CA CYS A 31 -12.07 11.53 -7.84
C CYS A 31 -12.10 10.41 -6.78
N ALA A 32 -11.50 9.24 -7.09
CA ALA A 32 -11.40 8.15 -6.14
C ALA A 32 -10.57 8.54 -4.90
N MET A 33 -9.45 9.23 -5.09
CA MET A 33 -8.61 9.70 -3.99
C MET A 33 -9.35 10.69 -3.07
N VAL A 34 -10.10 11.64 -3.62
CA VAL A 34 -10.90 12.58 -2.82
C VAL A 34 -11.96 11.86 -1.98
N ILE A 35 -12.63 10.85 -2.56
CA ILE A 35 -13.61 10.04 -1.84
C ILE A 35 -12.93 9.25 -0.71
N VAL A 36 -11.82 8.57 -1.00
CA VAL A 36 -11.10 7.77 0.01
C VAL A 36 -10.57 8.64 1.15
N VAL A 37 -10.00 9.82 0.83
CA VAL A 37 -9.51 10.76 1.84
C VAL A 37 -10.65 11.27 2.71
N SER A 38 -11.77 11.69 2.12
CA SER A 38 -12.90 12.23 2.89
C SER A 38 -13.53 11.17 3.81
N LEU A 39 -13.69 9.93 3.33
CA LEU A 39 -14.17 8.81 4.16
C LEU A 39 -13.18 8.46 5.27
N SER A 40 -11.89 8.38 4.95
CA SER A 40 -10.84 8.06 5.93
C SER A 40 -10.72 9.13 7.01
N LEU A 41 -10.80 10.41 6.62
CA LEU A 41 -10.77 11.54 7.54
C LEU A 41 -12.00 11.52 8.46
N THR A 42 -13.18 11.31 7.90
CA THR A 42 -14.43 11.20 8.66
C THR A 42 -14.34 10.07 9.68
N MET A 43 -13.92 8.87 9.25
CA MET A 43 -13.75 7.72 10.13
C MET A 43 -12.69 7.97 11.21
N GLY A 44 -11.57 8.59 10.87
CA GLY A 44 -10.50 8.93 11.81
C GLY A 44 -10.94 9.94 12.86
N VAL A 45 -11.60 11.03 12.45
CA VAL A 45 -12.08 12.09 13.36
C VAL A 45 -13.15 11.55 14.31
N PHE A 46 -14.21 10.91 13.79
CA PHE A 46 -15.27 10.37 14.63
C PHE A 46 -14.79 9.19 15.50
N GLY A 47 -13.86 8.38 14.98
CA GLY A 47 -13.22 7.31 15.75
C GLY A 47 -12.45 7.85 16.94
N TYR A 48 -11.61 8.87 16.74
CA TYR A 48 -10.84 9.49 17.82
C TYR A 48 -11.75 10.24 18.81
N VAL A 49 -12.76 10.98 18.35
CA VAL A 49 -13.72 11.67 19.25
C VAL A 49 -14.46 10.68 20.15
N LYS A 50 -14.77 9.47 19.66
CA LYS A 50 -15.53 8.47 20.44
C LYS A 50 -14.67 7.72 21.47
N TYR A 51 -13.46 7.33 21.10
CA TYR A 51 -12.62 6.43 21.90
C TYR A 51 -11.45 7.14 22.59
N GLY A 52 -11.11 8.36 22.17
CA GLY A 52 -9.99 9.15 22.70
C GLY A 52 -8.68 8.36 22.66
N ASP A 53 -7.94 8.41 23.76
CA ASP A 53 -6.64 7.73 23.89
C ASP A 53 -6.76 6.21 24.03
N LYS A 54 -7.98 5.65 24.08
CA LYS A 54 -8.22 4.20 24.12
C LYS A 54 -8.35 3.57 22.72
N VAL A 55 -8.13 4.34 21.64
CA VAL A 55 -8.14 3.81 20.28
C VAL A 55 -7.06 2.75 20.12
N GLN A 56 -7.47 1.50 19.91
CA GLN A 56 -6.59 0.43 19.43
C GLN A 56 -6.20 0.63 17.96
N GLY A 57 -5.15 -0.06 17.53
CA GLY A 57 -4.57 0.03 16.17
C GLY A 57 -5.52 -0.28 15.01
N SER A 58 -6.71 -0.83 15.28
CA SER A 58 -7.83 -0.87 14.34
C SER A 58 -9.11 -0.40 15.03
N ILE A 59 -9.86 0.49 14.39
CA ILE A 59 -11.14 1.00 14.91
C ILE A 59 -12.15 -0.14 15.11
N THR A 60 -12.08 -1.18 14.28
CA THR A 60 -12.97 -2.35 14.37
C THR A 60 -12.81 -3.10 15.69
N LEU A 61 -11.63 -3.06 16.31
CA LEU A 61 -11.38 -3.70 17.61
C LEU A 61 -12.01 -2.92 18.77
N ASN A 62 -12.17 -1.60 18.63
CA ASN A 62 -12.78 -0.75 19.65
C ASN A 62 -14.32 -0.86 19.67
N LEU A 63 -14.92 -1.51 18.67
CA LEU A 63 -16.37 -1.62 18.55
C LEU A 63 -16.97 -2.53 19.66
N PRO A 64 -18.03 -2.08 20.35
CA PRO A 64 -18.67 -2.84 21.44
C PRO A 64 -19.37 -4.09 20.91
N ASP A 65 -19.73 -5.03 21.78
CA ASP A 65 -20.43 -6.27 21.41
C ASP A 65 -21.95 -6.08 21.28
N THR A 66 -22.36 -5.07 20.50
CA THR A 66 -23.76 -4.90 20.10
C THR A 66 -24.01 -5.56 18.75
N ILE A 67 -25.27 -5.94 18.48
CA ILE A 67 -25.67 -6.57 17.21
C ILE A 67 -25.23 -5.72 16.02
N LEU A 68 -25.40 -4.39 16.09
CA LEU A 68 -25.00 -3.48 15.03
C LEU A 68 -23.48 -3.48 14.80
N ALA A 69 -22.69 -3.43 15.88
CA ALA A 69 -21.24 -3.46 15.79
C ALA A 69 -20.72 -4.80 15.26
N GLN A 70 -21.32 -5.92 15.66
CA GLN A 70 -20.98 -7.25 15.14
C GLN A 70 -21.28 -7.37 13.65
N THR A 71 -22.42 -6.84 13.17
CA THR A 71 -22.70 -6.75 11.74
C THR A 71 -21.63 -5.96 10.99
N VAL A 72 -21.17 -4.82 11.53
CA VAL A 72 -20.07 -4.05 10.95
C VAL A 72 -18.76 -4.85 10.93
N LYS A 73 -18.41 -5.55 12.01
CA LYS A 73 -17.22 -6.43 12.07
C LYS A 73 -17.26 -7.49 10.95
N VAL A 74 -18.41 -8.13 10.74
CA VAL A 74 -18.61 -9.13 9.67
C VAL A 74 -18.47 -8.49 8.27
N LEU A 75 -19.09 -7.34 8.05
CA LEU A 75 -18.98 -6.63 6.76
C LEU A 75 -17.53 -6.22 6.45
N VAL A 76 -16.79 -5.73 7.45
CA VAL A 76 -15.37 -5.40 7.31
C VAL A 76 -14.55 -6.64 7.01
N ALA A 77 -14.80 -7.77 7.70
CA ALA A 77 -14.11 -9.03 7.42
C ALA A 77 -14.36 -9.53 5.99
N LEU A 78 -15.60 -9.46 5.50
CA LEU A 78 -15.94 -9.79 4.12
C LEU A 78 -15.26 -8.85 3.11
N ALA A 79 -15.22 -7.55 3.39
CA ALA A 79 -14.54 -6.58 2.54
C ALA A 79 -13.02 -6.85 2.45
N ILE A 80 -12.39 -7.19 3.57
CA ILE A 80 -10.97 -7.58 3.63
C ILE A 80 -10.73 -8.86 2.82
N LEU A 81 -11.59 -9.87 2.97
CA LEU A 81 -11.49 -11.13 2.22
C LEU A 81 -11.53 -10.91 0.71
N CYS A 82 -12.49 -10.11 0.23
CA CYS A 82 -12.60 -9.75 -1.18
C CYS A 82 -11.38 -8.96 -1.68
N THR A 83 -10.90 -8.01 -0.87
CA THR A 83 -9.74 -7.17 -1.23
C THR A 83 -8.45 -7.98 -1.28
N TYR A 84 -8.26 -8.91 -0.34
CA TYR A 84 -7.11 -9.81 -0.30
C TYR A 84 -7.02 -10.66 -1.57
N GLY A 85 -8.14 -11.22 -2.04
CA GLY A 85 -8.18 -11.99 -3.29
C GLY A 85 -7.65 -11.19 -4.48
N LEU A 86 -8.08 -9.94 -4.62
CA LEU A 86 -7.64 -9.05 -5.70
C LEU A 86 -6.15 -8.70 -5.59
N GLN A 87 -5.67 -8.33 -4.40
CA GLN A 87 -4.27 -7.95 -4.18
C GLN A 87 -3.32 -9.15 -4.40
N ASN A 88 -3.72 -10.34 -3.93
CA ASN A 88 -2.92 -11.55 -4.07
C ASN A 88 -2.77 -11.99 -5.55
N ILE A 89 -3.79 -11.76 -6.39
CA ILE A 89 -3.69 -12.04 -7.84
C ILE A 89 -2.63 -11.14 -8.48
N ALA A 90 -2.65 -9.83 -8.20
CA ALA A 90 -1.68 -8.89 -8.74
C ALA A 90 -0.25 -9.24 -8.28
N ALA A 91 -0.06 -9.52 -6.99
CA ALA A 91 1.23 -9.93 -6.43
C ALA A 91 1.74 -11.23 -7.06
N ALA A 92 0.89 -12.26 -7.15
CA ALA A 92 1.23 -13.54 -7.76
C ALA A 92 1.63 -13.39 -9.23
N GLN A 93 0.95 -12.53 -10.00
CA GLN A 93 1.32 -12.26 -11.39
C GLN A 93 2.69 -11.61 -11.54
N ILE A 94 3.05 -10.69 -10.65
CA ILE A 94 4.37 -10.04 -10.67
C ILE A 94 5.47 -11.07 -10.40
N ILE A 95 5.31 -11.88 -9.34
CA ILE A 95 6.27 -12.94 -9.00
C ILE A 95 6.36 -13.96 -10.14
N TRP A 96 5.22 -14.33 -10.72
CA TRP A 96 5.17 -15.26 -11.84
C TRP A 96 5.93 -14.76 -13.06
N LYS A 97 5.79 -13.49 -13.44
CA LYS A 97 6.55 -12.91 -14.58
C LYS A 97 8.07 -13.01 -14.40
N VAL A 98 8.56 -12.96 -13.15
CA VAL A 98 9.99 -13.10 -12.84
C VAL A 98 10.43 -14.57 -12.82
N LEU A 99 9.54 -15.46 -12.39
CA LEU A 99 9.84 -16.89 -12.22
C LEU A 99 9.67 -17.68 -13.53
N GLN A 100 8.60 -17.43 -14.28
CA GLN A 100 8.21 -18.15 -15.51
C GLN A 100 9.37 -18.34 -16.51
N PRO A 101 10.22 -17.34 -16.83
CA PRO A 101 11.30 -17.52 -17.80
C PRO A 101 12.39 -18.50 -17.36
N LYS A 102 12.45 -18.84 -16.07
CA LYS A 102 13.46 -19.71 -15.47
C LYS A 102 12.99 -21.16 -15.32
N ILE A 103 11.73 -21.46 -15.64
CA ILE A 103 11.09 -22.75 -15.39
C ILE A 103 10.85 -23.50 -16.70
N PRO A 104 11.15 -24.82 -16.77
CA PRO A 104 10.79 -25.65 -17.91
C PRO A 104 9.26 -25.71 -18.10
N LYS A 105 8.79 -25.61 -19.35
CA LYS A 105 7.35 -25.60 -19.69
C LYS A 105 6.56 -26.79 -19.12
N GLU A 106 7.21 -27.95 -19.02
CA GLU A 106 6.62 -29.19 -18.48
C GLU A 106 6.22 -29.09 -17.00
N LYS A 107 6.89 -28.22 -16.23
CA LYS A 107 6.64 -28.03 -14.79
C LYS A 107 5.95 -26.70 -14.47
N GLU A 108 5.56 -25.96 -15.50
CA GLU A 108 5.05 -24.59 -15.37
C GLU A 108 3.81 -24.54 -14.46
N ASP A 109 2.81 -25.37 -14.72
CA ASP A 109 1.59 -25.43 -13.91
C ASP A 109 1.88 -25.84 -12.46
N PHE A 110 2.72 -26.85 -12.25
CA PHE A 110 3.07 -27.32 -10.91
C PHE A 110 3.77 -26.23 -10.09
N VAL A 111 4.73 -25.53 -10.68
CA VAL A 111 5.43 -24.42 -10.01
C VAL A 111 4.49 -23.25 -9.76
N TYR A 112 3.56 -22.97 -10.68
CA TYR A 112 2.57 -21.91 -10.52
C TYR A 112 1.67 -22.12 -9.29
N TYR A 113 1.08 -23.31 -9.16
CA TYR A 113 0.23 -23.64 -8.00
C TYR A 113 1.03 -23.70 -6.71
N THR A 114 2.24 -24.26 -6.74
CA THR A 114 3.13 -24.32 -5.58
C THR A 114 3.50 -22.92 -5.09
N MET A 115 3.86 -22.00 -5.98
CA MET A 115 4.14 -20.60 -5.65
C MET A 115 2.95 -19.94 -4.95
N ARG A 116 1.73 -20.12 -5.47
CA ARG A 116 0.52 -19.54 -4.86
C ARG A 116 0.26 -20.09 -3.46
N VAL A 117 0.43 -21.40 -3.25
CA VAL A 117 0.27 -22.03 -1.93
C VAL A 117 1.32 -21.47 -0.96
N LEU A 118 2.58 -21.35 -1.38
CA LEU A 118 3.65 -20.80 -0.55
C LEU A 118 3.40 -19.35 -0.14
N ILE A 119 2.90 -18.51 -1.05
CA ILE A 119 2.54 -17.12 -0.74
C ILE A 119 1.45 -17.06 0.34
N VAL A 120 0.38 -17.86 0.20
CA VAL A 120 -0.71 -17.90 1.18
C VAL A 120 -0.23 -18.43 2.53
N LEU A 121 0.59 -19.50 2.53
CA LEU A 121 1.19 -20.02 3.76
C LEU A 121 2.07 -18.98 4.45
N GLY A 122 2.87 -18.22 3.69
CA GLY A 122 3.67 -17.11 4.21
C GLY A 122 2.84 -16.05 4.94
N HIS A 123 1.68 -15.67 4.39
CA HIS A 123 0.75 -14.76 5.06
C HIS A 123 0.17 -15.35 6.35
N VAL A 124 -0.23 -16.63 6.36
CA VAL A 124 -0.78 -17.29 7.56
C VAL A 124 0.27 -17.37 8.67
N ILE A 125 1.51 -17.72 8.34
CA ILE A 125 2.62 -17.73 9.30
C ILE A 125 2.86 -16.32 9.84
N SER A 126 2.90 -15.31 8.98
CA SER A 126 3.08 -13.92 9.39
C SER A 126 1.97 -13.45 10.33
N ALA A 127 0.71 -13.82 10.05
CA ALA A 127 -0.43 -13.50 10.90
C ALA A 127 -0.38 -14.20 12.27
N ALA A 128 0.20 -15.40 12.36
CA ALA A 128 0.38 -16.12 13.63
C ALA A 128 1.51 -15.54 14.49
N VAL A 129 2.55 -14.99 13.86
CA VAL A 129 3.74 -14.45 14.53
C VAL A 129 3.56 -13.00 15.01
N ILE A 130 2.69 -12.22 14.35
CA ILE A 130 2.52 -10.79 14.64
C ILE A 130 1.30 -10.55 15.54
N PRO A 131 1.46 -10.41 16.88
CA PRO A 131 0.36 -10.14 17.80
C PRO A 131 -0.25 -8.75 17.65
N GLN A 132 0.54 -7.76 17.23
CA GLN A 132 0.09 -6.38 17.01
C GLN A 132 0.37 -5.93 15.58
N LEU A 133 -0.70 -5.70 14.81
CA LEU A 133 -0.60 -5.33 13.40
C LEU A 133 -0.17 -3.87 13.18
N ALA A 134 -0.48 -2.97 14.12
CA ALA A 134 -0.28 -1.54 13.92
C ALA A 134 1.20 -1.13 13.72
N PRO A 135 2.16 -1.59 14.56
CA PRO A 135 3.57 -1.24 14.36
C PRO A 135 4.13 -1.79 13.05
N VAL A 136 3.67 -2.97 12.61
CA VAL A 136 4.10 -3.57 11.34
C VAL A 136 3.55 -2.78 10.14
N ILE A 137 2.28 -2.38 10.18
CA ILE A 137 1.68 -1.53 9.13
C ILE A 137 2.37 -0.16 9.08
N SER A 138 2.71 0.41 10.24
CA SER A 138 3.49 1.64 10.37
C SER A 138 4.86 1.49 9.68
N LEU A 139 5.59 0.41 9.98
CA LEU A 139 6.90 0.12 9.39
C LEU A 139 6.83 -0.07 7.87
N VAL A 140 5.90 -0.89 7.39
CA VAL A 140 5.72 -1.13 5.94
C VAL A 140 5.38 0.18 5.23
N GLY A 141 4.56 1.04 5.83
CA GLY A 141 4.26 2.36 5.29
C GLY A 141 5.44 3.34 5.31
N ALA A 142 6.25 3.31 6.37
CA ALA A 142 7.45 4.11 6.52
C ALA A 142 8.54 3.76 5.49
N LEU A 143 8.60 2.50 5.07
CA LEU A 143 9.50 2.05 4.00
C LEU A 143 8.88 2.25 2.61
N GLY A 144 7.61 1.88 2.44
CA GLY A 144 6.93 1.84 1.13
C GLY A 144 6.77 3.21 0.49
N LEU A 145 6.11 4.14 1.18
CA LEU A 145 5.79 5.45 0.59
C LEU A 145 7.05 6.27 0.24
N PRO A 146 8.08 6.39 1.10
CA PRO A 146 9.27 7.14 0.73
C PRO A 146 10.07 6.49 -0.40
N LEU A 147 10.23 5.16 -0.40
CA LEU A 147 11.03 4.47 -1.42
C LEU A 147 10.28 4.35 -2.75
N LEU A 148 9.07 3.81 -2.74
CA LEU A 148 8.31 3.51 -3.96
C LEU A 148 7.42 4.67 -4.40
N GLY A 149 6.89 5.44 -3.46
CA GLY A 149 5.98 6.54 -3.76
C GLY A 149 6.65 7.87 -4.09
N LEU A 150 7.80 8.16 -3.47
CA LEU A 150 8.51 9.44 -3.64
C LEU A 150 9.84 9.28 -4.39
N ALA A 151 10.72 8.39 -3.91
CA ALA A 151 12.05 8.25 -4.49
C ALA A 151 12.02 7.64 -5.90
N MET A 152 11.29 6.54 -6.12
CA MET A 152 11.23 5.89 -7.43
C MET A 152 10.71 6.81 -8.56
N PRO A 153 9.58 7.53 -8.43
CA PRO A 153 9.14 8.47 -9.46
C PRO A 153 10.13 9.61 -9.71
N ALA A 154 10.73 10.17 -8.65
CA ALA A 154 11.72 11.24 -8.78
C ALA A 154 12.99 10.75 -9.50
N LEU A 155 13.44 9.53 -9.23
CA LEU A 155 14.57 8.90 -9.92
C LEU A 155 14.22 8.62 -11.39
N LEU A 156 13.06 8.02 -11.67
CA LEU A 156 12.62 7.71 -13.03
C LEU A 156 12.47 8.97 -13.88
N GLU A 157 11.90 10.05 -13.34
CA GLU A 157 11.78 11.32 -14.07
C GLU A 157 13.15 11.95 -14.34
N THR A 158 14.08 11.86 -13.39
CA THR A 158 15.45 12.40 -13.55
C THR A 158 16.23 11.62 -14.61
N LEU A 159 16.12 10.29 -14.62
CA LEU A 159 16.80 9.43 -15.60
C LEU A 159 16.19 9.56 -17.00
N THR A 160 14.85 9.61 -17.10
CA THR A 160 14.15 9.69 -18.40
C THR A 160 14.40 11.02 -19.10
N PHE A 161 14.43 12.13 -18.37
CA PHE A 161 14.62 13.47 -18.95
C PHE A 161 16.06 14.00 -18.79
N TRP A 162 17.03 13.11 -18.60
CA TRP A 162 18.44 13.51 -18.48
C TRP A 162 18.97 14.07 -19.80
N GLU A 163 18.66 13.42 -20.91
CA GLU A 163 19.14 13.78 -22.25
C GLU A 163 18.28 14.85 -22.93
N ASP A 164 16.95 14.82 -22.73
CA ASP A 164 15.99 15.76 -23.35
C ASP A 164 16.02 17.18 -22.73
N GLY A 165 16.79 17.37 -21.66
CA GLY A 165 16.91 18.63 -20.92
C GLY A 165 15.92 18.76 -19.76
N LEU A 166 16.45 19.16 -18.59
CA LEU A 166 15.74 19.22 -17.30
C LEU A 166 14.76 20.42 -17.15
N GLY A 167 14.35 21.02 -18.26
CA GLY A 167 13.49 22.21 -18.32
C GLY A 167 14.22 23.55 -18.04
N LEU A 168 13.49 24.66 -18.18
CA LEU A 168 13.98 26.00 -17.84
C LEU A 168 14.47 26.03 -16.40
N TRP A 169 15.67 26.59 -16.19
CA TRP A 169 16.32 26.71 -14.86
C TRP A 169 16.56 25.39 -14.10
N ARG A 170 16.51 24.23 -14.77
CA ARG A 170 16.61 22.91 -14.13
C ARG A 170 15.59 22.70 -13.00
N TRP A 171 14.40 23.31 -13.09
CA TRP A 171 13.33 23.18 -12.08
C TRP A 171 13.01 21.71 -11.74
N ARG A 172 13.02 20.82 -12.75
CA ARG A 172 12.77 19.38 -12.54
C ARG A 172 13.81 18.74 -11.62
N LEU A 173 15.08 19.14 -11.74
CA LEU A 173 16.16 18.65 -10.88
C LEU A 173 15.97 19.10 -9.43
N TRP A 174 15.70 20.38 -9.20
CA TRP A 174 15.47 20.91 -7.86
C TRP A 174 14.24 20.28 -7.18
N LYS A 175 13.15 20.10 -7.93
CA LYS A 175 11.96 19.38 -7.47
C LYS A 175 12.30 17.94 -7.08
N ASN A 176 13.05 17.21 -7.91
CA ASN A 176 13.38 15.81 -7.65
C ASN A 176 14.37 15.65 -6.48
N ILE A 177 15.32 16.58 -6.32
CA ILE A 177 16.19 16.64 -5.15
C ILE A 177 15.36 16.88 -3.89
N LEU A 178 14.42 17.83 -3.91
CA LEU A 178 13.53 18.10 -2.78
C LEU A 178 12.69 16.87 -2.42
N LEU A 179 12.12 16.18 -3.42
CA LEU A 179 11.37 14.94 -3.22
C LEU A 179 12.25 13.82 -2.65
N GLY A 180 13.49 13.69 -3.11
CA GLY A 180 14.46 12.74 -2.59
C GLY A 180 14.85 13.02 -1.14
N LEU A 181 15.06 14.29 -0.78
CA LEU A 181 15.33 14.70 0.60
C LEU A 181 14.12 14.44 1.50
N ALA A 182 12.92 14.81 1.05
CA ALA A 182 11.68 14.54 1.78
C ALA A 182 11.47 13.03 1.98
N ALA A 183 11.77 12.20 0.97
CA ALA A 183 11.75 10.76 1.08
C ALA A 183 12.75 10.24 2.11
N LEU A 184 13.99 10.74 2.11
CA LEU A 184 15.00 10.32 3.08
C LEU A 184 14.61 10.69 4.51
N VAL A 185 14.11 11.90 4.73
CA VAL A 185 13.61 12.34 6.05
C VAL A 185 12.46 11.45 6.49
N ALA A 186 11.45 11.24 5.64
CA ALA A 186 10.29 10.40 5.97
C ALA A 186 10.67 8.94 6.24
N LEU A 187 11.66 8.42 5.51
CA LEU A 187 12.18 7.06 5.69
C LEU A 187 12.85 6.91 7.06
N VAL A 188 13.75 7.84 7.40
CA VAL A 188 14.50 7.79 8.67
C VAL A 188 13.56 8.03 9.84
N SER A 189 12.74 9.08 9.79
CA SER A 189 11.82 9.40 10.88
C SER A 189 10.76 8.31 11.06
N GLY A 190 10.20 7.81 9.96
CA GLY A 190 9.19 6.76 9.99
C GLY A 190 9.74 5.45 10.53
N THR A 191 10.89 4.98 10.01
CA THR A 191 11.51 3.74 10.48
C THR A 191 11.91 3.85 11.96
N TRP A 192 12.45 4.98 12.39
CA TRP A 192 12.81 5.21 13.78
C TRP A 192 11.59 5.08 14.72
N VAL A 193 10.48 5.76 14.40
CA VAL A 193 9.25 5.70 15.19
C VAL A 193 8.67 4.29 15.18
N SER A 194 8.59 3.63 14.02
CA SER A 194 8.07 2.25 13.95
C SER A 194 8.94 1.25 14.73
N CYS A 195 10.27 1.41 14.71
CA CYS A 195 11.16 0.56 15.50
C CYS A 195 10.94 0.76 17.00
N LEU A 196 10.76 2.01 17.46
CA LEU A 196 10.44 2.29 18.87
C LEU A 196 9.11 1.67 19.27
N GLU A 197 8.05 1.86 18.46
CA GLU A 197 6.73 1.26 18.68
C GLU A 197 6.81 -0.28 18.75
N ILE A 198 7.63 -0.92 17.90
CA ILE A 198 7.86 -2.36 17.95
C ILE A 198 8.61 -2.73 19.23
N THR A 199 9.65 -2.01 19.63
CA THR A 199 10.36 -2.37 20.87
C THR A 199 9.48 -2.24 22.11
N GLU A 200 8.62 -1.22 22.18
CA GLU A 200 7.67 -1.04 23.28
C GLU A 200 6.53 -2.07 23.26
N ALA A 201 6.08 -2.47 22.07
CA ALA A 201 5.00 -3.45 21.92
C ALA A 201 5.42 -4.89 22.30
N TYR A 202 6.72 -5.20 22.28
CA TYR A 202 7.26 -6.54 22.54
C TYR A 202 8.14 -6.63 23.80
N SER A 203 8.27 -5.54 24.58
CA SER A 203 8.86 -5.52 25.92
C SER A 203 7.84 -5.84 27.00
#